data_AF-A0A6J7PXG9-F1
#
_entry.id   AF-A0A6J7PXG9-F1
#
_cell.length_a   1.000
_cell.length_b   1.000
_cell.length_c   1.000
_cell.angle_alpha   90.00
_cell.angle_beta   90.00
_cell.angle_gamma   90.00
#
_symmetry.space_group_name_H-M   'P 1'
#
loop_
_entity.id
_entity.type
_entity.pdbx_description
1 polymer ?
#
loop_
_entity_poly.entity_id
_entity_poly.type
_entity_poly.pdbx_seq_one_letter_code
_entity_poly.pdbx_strand_id
1 'polypeptide(L)'
;MIAWLCAAVVGAFFAVAGALKVMGWSQWRTDAARQHLWPVVAIATPPAELLLGALLVVLPPSPVVLALATLLLVVFTSFLAVQVLTKSSVPCACFGVRSTKPPSWKDVGRNALLLALLFTSAALS
;
A
#
# COMPACT_ATOMS: atom_id res chain seq x y z
N MET A 1 2.25 -9.45 -21.64
CA MET A 1 3.27 -8.42 -21.35
C MET A 1 2.70 -7.20 -20.64
N ILE A 2 1.67 -6.54 -21.19
CA ILE A 2 1.08 -5.32 -20.57
C ILE A 2 0.54 -5.61 -19.16
N ALA A 3 -0.20 -6.70 -18.96
CA ALA A 3 -0.72 -7.10 -17.65
C ALA A 3 0.39 -7.26 -16.59
N TRP A 4 1.52 -7.84 -16.99
CA TRP A 4 2.67 -8.05 -16.11
C TRP A 4 3.36 -6.74 -15.75
N LEU A 5 3.52 -5.82 -16.70
CA LEU A 5 4.06 -4.48 -16.43
C LEU A 5 3.18 -3.70 -15.45
N CYS A 6 1.85 -3.74 -15.63
CA CYS A 6 0.91 -3.10 -14.70
C CYS A 6 1.03 -3.69 -13.29
N ALA A 7 1.07 -5.02 -13.17
CA ALA A 7 1.26 -5.72 -11.89
C ALA A 7 2.61 -5.38 -11.25
N ALA A 8 3.69 -5.37 -12.04
CA ALA A 8 5.04 -5.08 -11.55
C ALA A 8 5.17 -3.64 -11.03
N VAL A 9 4.52 -2.65 -11.67
CA VAL A 9 4.50 -1.26 -11.18
C VAL A 9 3.82 -1.18 -9.81
N VAL A 10 2.69 -1.86 -9.63
CA VAL A 10 1.98 -1.91 -8.34
C VAL A 10 2.81 -2.65 -7.30
N GLY A 11 3.42 -3.78 -7.69
CA GLY A 11 4.29 -4.57 -6.83
C GLY A 11 5.53 -3.80 -6.37
N ALA A 12 6.16 -3.03 -7.25
CA ALA A 12 7.27 -2.15 -6.90
C ALA A 12 6.84 -1.08 -5.88
N PHE A 13 5.63 -0.54 -6.02
CA PHE A 13 5.07 0.40 -5.04
C PHE A 13 4.91 -0.22 -3.66
N PHE A 14 4.38 -1.44 -3.58
CA PHE A 14 4.28 -2.19 -2.32
C PHE A 14 5.65 -2.52 -1.74
N ALA A 15 6.60 -2.97 -2.55
CA ALA A 15 7.94 -3.29 -2.09
C ALA A 15 8.66 -2.06 -1.50
N VAL A 16 8.58 -0.91 -2.17
CA VAL A 16 9.15 0.36 -1.67
C VAL A 16 8.43 0.80 -0.39
N ALA A 17 7.09 0.73 -0.35
CA ALA A 17 6.32 1.09 0.83
C ALA A 17 6.67 0.22 2.05
N GLY A 18 6.79 -1.09 1.86
CA GLY A 18 7.18 -2.04 2.90
C GLY A 18 8.62 -1.83 3.36
N ALA A 19 9.56 -1.66 2.42
CA ALA A 19 10.96 -1.38 2.73
C ALA A 19 11.12 -0.10 3.57
N LEU A 20 10.41 0.98 3.22
CA LEU A 20 10.43 2.22 3.99
C LEU A 20 9.88 2.04 5.42
N LYS A 21 8.87 1.19 5.62
CA LYS A 21 8.35 0.88 6.96
C LYS A 21 9.34 0.05 7.79
N VAL A 22 10.05 -0.88 7.15
CA VAL A 22 11.10 -1.67 7.82
C VAL A 22 12.31 -0.81 8.18
N MET A 23 12.78 0.04 7.26
CA MET A 23 13.89 0.97 7.52
C MET A 23 13.56 1.99 8.61
N GLY A 24 12.29 2.40 8.70
CA GLY A 24 11.78 3.36 9.67
C GLY A 24 11.02 2.75 10.85
N TRP A 25 11.34 1.52 11.25
CA TRP A 25 10.49 0.71 12.14
C TRP A 25 10.05 1.39 13.45
N SER A 26 10.96 2.10 14.12
CA SER A 26 10.67 2.79 15.38
C SER A 26 9.63 3.91 15.20
N GLN A 27 9.77 4.68 14.13
CA GLN A 27 8.87 5.78 13.79
C GLN A 27 7.55 5.24 13.23
N TRP A 28 7.58 4.17 12.41
CA TRP A 28 6.38 3.45 11.96
C TRP A 28 5.51 2.98 13.13
N ARG A 29 6.09 2.33 14.15
CA ARG A 29 5.32 1.88 15.32
C ARG A 29 4.71 3.04 16.10
N THR A 30 5.43 4.15 16.20
CA THR A 30 4.94 5.36 16.88
C THR A 30 3.76 5.96 16.11
N ASP A 31 3.87 6.08 14.78
CA ASP A 31 2.83 6.63 13.93
C ASP A 31 1.62 5.72 13.81
N ALA A 32 1.82 4.40 13.78
CA ALA A 32 0.74 3.41 13.79
C ALA A 32 -0.04 3.45 15.12
N ALA A 33 0.64 3.59 16.25
CA ALA A 33 0.00 3.75 17.56
C ALA A 33 -0.82 5.05 17.63
N ARG A 34 -0.31 6.18 17.11
CA ARG A 34 -1.04 7.46 17.03
C ARG A 34 -2.28 7.40 16.15
N GLN A 35 -2.30 6.48 15.19
CA GLN A 35 -3.42 6.24 14.29
C GLN A 35 -4.39 5.15 14.83
N HIS A 36 -4.22 4.73 16.09
CA HIS A 36 -5.02 3.69 16.74
C HIS A 36 -5.04 2.34 15.98
N LEU A 37 -4.02 2.06 15.17
CA LEU A 37 -3.87 0.75 14.56
C LEU A 37 -3.51 -0.29 15.62
N TRP A 38 -4.09 -1.47 15.47
CA TRP A 38 -3.74 -2.59 16.32
C TRP A 38 -2.27 -3.00 16.10
N PRO A 39 -1.52 -3.33 17.18
CA PRO A 39 -0.11 -3.70 17.07
C PRO A 39 0.13 -4.86 16.09
N VAL A 40 -0.80 -5.82 16.07
CA VAL A 40 -0.76 -6.97 15.15
C VAL A 40 -0.78 -6.52 13.69
N VAL A 41 -1.66 -5.58 13.35
CA VAL A 41 -1.76 -5.03 11.98
C VAL A 41 -0.51 -4.23 11.63
N ALA A 42 0.03 -3.45 12.58
CA ALA A 42 1.26 -2.68 12.37
C ALA A 42 2.47 -3.59 12.10
N ILE A 43 2.51 -4.78 12.70
CA ILE A 43 3.59 -5.76 12.51
C ILE A 43 3.39 -6.59 11.24
N ALA A 44 2.15 -6.99 10.94
CA ALA A 44 1.83 -7.81 9.77
C ALA A 44 1.88 -7.05 8.44
N THR A 45 1.66 -5.74 8.48
CA THR A 45 1.58 -4.91 7.27
C THR A 45 2.88 -4.91 6.44
N PRO A 46 4.06 -4.57 6.99
CA PRO A 46 5.29 -4.51 6.19
C PRO A 46 5.71 -5.82 5.51
N PRO A 47 5.66 -7.00 6.18
CA PRO A 47 5.95 -8.25 5.50
C PRO A 47 4.90 -8.58 4.45
N ALA A 48 3.61 -8.27 4.66
CA ALA A 48 2.58 -8.48 3.65
C ALA A 48 2.82 -7.64 2.39
N GLU A 49 3.20 -6.38 2.54
CA GLU A 49 3.55 -5.48 1.42
C GLU A 49 4.77 -5.99 0.64
N LEU A 50 5.82 -6.42 1.34
CA LEU A 50 7.03 -6.96 0.71
C LEU A 50 6.76 -8.28 -0.03
N LEU A 51 6.00 -9.19 0.59
CA LEU A 51 5.65 -10.47 -0.02
C LEU A 51 4.79 -10.27 -1.26
N LEU A 52 3.71 -9.49 -1.18
CA LEU A 52 2.86 -9.20 -2.34
C LEU A 52 3.60 -8.43 -3.42
N GLY A 53 4.45 -7.47 -3.03
CA GLY A 53 5.31 -6.74 -3.95
C GLY A 53 6.25 -7.65 -4.72
N ALA A 54 6.94 -8.56 -4.02
CA ALA A 54 7.82 -9.55 -4.64
C ALA A 54 7.06 -10.53 -5.54
N LEU A 55 5.89 -11.03 -5.09
CA LEU A 55 5.07 -11.93 -5.88
C LEU A 55 4.60 -11.27 -7.19
N LEU A 56 4.13 -10.02 -7.14
CA LEU A 56 3.68 -9.29 -8.33
C LEU A 56 4.81 -8.95 -9.32
N VAL A 57 6.05 -8.84 -8.84
CA VAL A 57 7.22 -8.51 -9.66
C VAL A 57 7.93 -9.73 -10.22
N VAL A 58 7.93 -10.87 -9.50
CA VAL A 58 8.70 -12.06 -9.90
C VAL A 58 7.83 -13.09 -10.62
N LEU A 59 6.58 -13.26 -10.20
CA LEU A 59 5.69 -14.29 -10.72
C LEU A 59 4.73 -13.71 -11.76
N PRO A 60 4.20 -14.55 -12.67
CA PRO A 60 3.09 -14.14 -13.53
C PRO A 60 1.88 -13.76 -12.66
N PRO A 61 1.08 -12.74 -13.08
CA PRO A 61 -0.07 -12.28 -12.34
C PRO A 61 -1.07 -13.43 -12.17
N SER A 62 -1.15 -13.98 -10.96
CA SER A 62 -2.16 -14.97 -10.61
C SER A 62 -3.40 -14.25 -10.07
N PRO A 63 -4.61 -14.77 -10.32
CA PRO A 63 -5.85 -14.19 -9.81
C PRO A 63 -5.84 -14.03 -8.29
N VAL A 64 -5.22 -14.97 -7.58
CA VAL A 64 -5.11 -14.96 -6.11
C VAL A 64 -4.23 -13.79 -5.63
N VAL A 65 -3.06 -13.60 -6.25
CA VAL A 65 -2.14 -12.52 -5.88
C VAL A 65 -2.73 -11.15 -6.22
N LEU A 66 -3.38 -11.02 -7.38
CA LEU A 66 -4.07 -9.79 -7.77
C LEU A 66 -5.23 -9.47 -6.81
N ALA A 67 -6.00 -10.48 -6.39
CA ALA A 67 -7.09 -10.29 -5.43
C ALA A 67 -6.56 -9.83 -4.06
N LEU A 68 -5.51 -10.47 -3.54
CA LEU A 68 -4.89 -10.08 -2.27
C LEU A 68 -4.28 -8.67 -2.32
N ALA A 69 -3.60 -8.35 -3.42
CA ALA A 69 -3.05 -7.01 -3.65
C ALA A 69 -4.13 -5.94 -3.73
N THR A 70 -5.24 -6.24 -4.43
CA THR A 70 -6.40 -5.36 -4.53
C THR A 70 -7.03 -5.14 -3.16
N LEU A 71 -7.25 -6.21 -2.39
CA LEU A 71 -7.82 -6.13 -1.05
C LEU A 71 -6.97 -5.24 -0.14
N LEU A 72 -5.65 -5.45 -0.12
CA LEU A 72 -4.72 -4.65 0.67
C LEU A 72 -4.78 -3.17 0.26
N LEU A 73 -4.79 -2.90 -1.06
CA LEU A 73 -4.84 -1.54 -1.59
C LEU A 73 -6.17 -0.85 -1.25
N VAL A 74 -7.30 -1.56 -1.32
CA VAL A 74 -8.61 -1.05 -0.90
C VAL A 74 -8.57 -0.68 0.58
N VAL A 75 -8.10 -1.58 1.45
CA VAL A 75 -8.00 -1.32 2.90
C VAL A 75 -7.18 -0.07 3.19
N PHE A 76 -6.01 0.07 2.56
CA PHE A 76 -5.19 1.28 2.72
C PHE A 76 -5.86 2.54 2.18
N THR A 77 -6.56 2.43 1.05
CA THR A 77 -7.23 3.57 0.43
C THR A 77 -8.40 4.03 1.28
N SER A 78 -9.19 3.11 1.82
CA SER A 78 -10.27 3.41 2.77
C SER A 78 -9.73 4.07 4.03
N PHE A 79 -8.64 3.55 4.60
CA PHE A 79 -8.02 4.13 5.78
C PHE A 79 -7.50 5.56 5.50
N LEU A 80 -6.80 5.74 4.38
CA LEU A 80 -6.32 7.05 3.94
C LEU A 80 -7.48 8.03 3.69
N ALA A 81 -8.55 7.58 3.04
CA ALA A 81 -9.73 8.40 2.78
C ALA A 81 -10.40 8.85 4.08
N VAL A 82 -10.55 7.96 5.07
CA VAL A 82 -11.07 8.32 6.40
C VAL A 82 -10.18 9.36 7.07
N GLN A 83 -8.85 9.20 7.01
CA GLN A 83 -7.90 10.16 7.59
C GLN A 83 -7.95 11.54 6.91
N VAL A 84 -8.15 11.58 5.58
CA VAL A 84 -8.34 12.82 4.82
C VAL A 84 -9.67 13.47 5.19
N LEU A 85 -10.74 12.69 5.31
CA LEU A 85 -12.08 13.18 5.67
C LEU A 85 -12.14 13.72 7.10
N THR A 86 -11.44 13.09 8.04
CA THR A 86 -11.33 13.56 9.43
C THR A 86 -10.37 14.74 9.59
N LYS A 87 -9.75 15.23 8.49
CA LYS A 87 -8.73 16.29 8.47
C LYS A 87 -7.60 16.05 9.49
N SER A 88 -7.22 14.79 9.67
CA SER A 88 -6.16 14.44 10.62
C SER A 88 -4.84 15.03 10.15
N SER A 89 -4.19 15.80 11.02
CA SER A 89 -2.84 16.36 10.79
C SER A 89 -1.74 15.32 11.04
N VAL A 90 -2.10 14.12 11.49
CA VAL A 90 -1.17 13.02 11.71
C VAL A 90 -0.72 12.47 10.35
N PRO A 91 0.59 12.44 10.05
CA PRO A 91 1.08 11.88 8.79
C PRO A 91 0.67 10.41 8.69
N CYS A 92 -0.05 10.04 7.62
CA CYS A 92 -0.37 8.64 7.34
C CYS A 92 0.95 7.94 6.97
N ALA A 93 1.51 7.17 7.90
CA ALA A 93 2.72 6.37 7.66
C ALA A 93 2.52 5.21 6.65
N CYS A 94 1.35 5.19 6.01
CA CYS A 94 0.87 4.30 4.97
C CYS A 94 1.85 4.19 3.78
N PHE A 95 2.63 5.25 3.50
CA PHE A 95 3.69 5.26 2.47
C PHE A 95 5.12 5.26 3.04
N GLY A 96 5.28 4.87 4.31
CA GLY A 96 6.57 4.86 5.00
C GLY A 96 6.93 6.21 5.63
N VAL A 97 7.98 6.18 6.46
CA VAL A 97 8.42 7.29 7.34
C VAL A 97 8.90 8.56 6.64
N ARG A 98 9.01 8.55 5.30
CA ARG A 98 9.52 9.69 4.52
C ARG A 98 8.45 10.72 4.15
N SER A 99 7.16 10.41 4.34
CA SER A 99 6.08 11.36 4.10
C SER A 99 5.66 12.02 5.41
N THR A 100 6.36 13.09 5.80
CA THR A 100 5.96 14.00 6.89
C THR A 100 4.82 14.95 6.47
N LYS A 101 4.30 14.79 5.25
CA LYS A 101 3.21 15.62 4.71
C LYS A 101 1.86 15.08 5.18
N PRO A 102 0.91 15.96 5.51
CA PRO A 102 -0.45 15.54 5.85
C PRO A 102 -1.07 14.77 4.68
N PRO A 103 -1.88 13.73 4.96
CA PRO A 103 -2.52 12.93 3.92
C PRO A 103 -3.35 13.83 2.98
N SER A 104 -3.15 13.67 1.68
CA SER A 104 -3.80 14.51 0.66
C SER A 104 -4.69 13.70 -0.27
N TRP A 105 -5.69 14.35 -0.88
CA TRP A 105 -6.47 13.79 -1.99
C TRP A 105 -5.60 13.28 -3.14
N LYS A 106 -4.39 13.81 -3.30
CA LYS A 106 -3.40 13.31 -4.28
C LYS A 106 -2.98 11.87 -3.99
N ASP A 107 -2.83 11.51 -2.72
CA ASP A 107 -2.42 10.16 -2.30
C ASP A 107 -3.56 9.16 -2.54
N VAL A 108 -4.80 9.58 -2.27
CA VAL A 108 -6.01 8.80 -2.60
C VAL A 108 -6.09 8.58 -4.12
N GLY A 109 -5.86 9.62 -4.92
CA GLY A 109 -5.84 9.52 -6.38
C GLY A 109 -4.75 8.56 -6.89
N ARG A 110 -3.56 8.56 -6.27
CA ARG A 110 -2.50 7.59 -6.61
C ARG A 110 -2.92 6.16 -6.32
N ASN A 111 -3.53 5.89 -5.17
CA ASN A 111 -4.01 4.54 -4.87
C ASN A 111 -5.16 4.11 -5.78
N ALA A 112 -6.06 5.04 -6.16
CA ALA A 112 -7.10 4.76 -7.14
C ALA A 112 -6.50 4.41 -8.51
N LEU A 113 -5.43 5.08 -8.94
CA LEU A 113 -4.70 4.75 -10.15
C LEU A 113 -4.03 3.37 -10.06
N LEU A 114 -3.42 3.02 -8.93
CA LEU A 114 -2.85 1.70 -8.68
C LEU A 114 -3.93 0.60 -8.69
N LEU A 115 -5.13 0.89 -8.16
CA LEU A 115 -6.28 0.00 -8.24
C LEU A 115 -6.71 -0.22 -9.70
N ALA A 116 -6.81 0.85 -10.48
CA ALA A 116 -7.12 0.76 -11.91
C ALA A 116 -6.07 -0.08 -12.65
N LEU A 117 -4.78 0.06 -12.32
CA LEU A 117 -3.70 -0.77 -12.88
C LEU A 117 -3.88 -2.25 -12.54
N LEU A 118 -4.26 -2.60 -11.31
CA LEU A 118 -4.57 -3.99 -10.94
C LEU A 118 -5.76 -4.55 -11.71
N PHE A 119 -6.84 -3.77 -11.86
CA PHE A 119 -8.00 -4.18 -12.66
C PHE A 119 -7.64 -4.36 -14.14
N THR A 120 -6.84 -3.47 -14.72
CA THR A 120 -6.36 -3.65 -16.10
C THR A 120 -5.45 -4.86 -16.23
N SER A 121 -4.61 -5.15 -15.21
CA SER A 121 -3.79 -6.36 -15.18
C SER A 121 -4.68 -7.61 -15.17
N ALA A 122 -5.70 -7.66 -14.31
CA ALA A 122 -6.65 -8.77 -14.21
C ALA A 122 -7.50 -8.97 -15.48
N ALA A 123 -7.87 -7.87 -16.17
CA ALA A 123 -8.64 -7.93 -17.41
C ALA A 123 -7.80 -8.40 -18.61
N LEU A 124 -6.47 -8.28 -18.52
CA LEU A 124 -5.51 -8.58 -19.60
C LEU A 124 -4.66 -9.82 -19.30
N SER A 125 -4.83 -10.46 -18.14
CA SER A 125 -4.17 -11.69 -17.69
C SER A 125 -4.96 -12.93 -18.09
#